data_AF-A0A183EQL7-F1
#
_entry.id   AF-A0A183EQL7-F1
#
_cell.length_a   1.000
_cell.length_b   1.000
_cell.length_c   1.000
_cell.angle_alpha   90.00
_cell.angle_beta   90.00
_cell.angle_gamma   90.00
#
_symmetry.space_group_name_H-M   'P 1'
#
loop_
_entity.id
_entity.type
_entity.pdbx_description
1 polymer ?
#
loop_
_entity_poly.entity_id
_entity_poly.type
_entity_poly.pdbx_seq_one_letter_code
_entity_poly.pdbx_strand_id
1 'polypeptide(L)'
;MGIAAYHPMAQVGPQHSECLGLKIDNPCVEADCQGMCILSKDTGGFGVGYRCVCPIGQKLVDDKRCIDSTDYLLFSSNKIVRGIFPEMIHSSLSEAILPISPVSQRRIGMYFEVECDIHGGSFFYADIMDNTVYR
;
A
#
# COMPACT_ATOMS: atom_id res chain seq x y z
N MET A 1 -9.39 8.80 -10.24
CA MET A 1 -8.78 10.05 -9.75
C MET A 1 -7.80 9.66 -8.66
N GLY A 2 -6.51 9.56 -9.00
CA GLY A 2 -5.47 9.18 -8.05
C GLY A 2 -4.97 10.35 -7.20
N ILE A 3 -4.49 10.07 -6.00
CA ILE A 3 -3.80 11.06 -5.15
C ILE A 3 -2.33 11.05 -5.57
N ALA A 4 -1.81 12.20 -6.03
CA ALA A 4 -0.39 12.43 -6.21
C ALA A 4 0.14 13.22 -5.00
N ALA A 5 1.07 12.64 -4.24
CA ALA A 5 1.73 13.35 -3.15
C ALA A 5 2.96 14.11 -3.70
N TYR A 6 2.90 15.44 -3.69
CA TYR A 6 3.98 16.32 -4.11
C TYR A 6 4.52 17.13 -2.93
N HIS A 7 5.83 17.14 -2.69
CA HIS A 7 6.48 17.98 -1.68
C HIS A 7 7.44 18.99 -2.33
N PRO A 8 7.07 20.28 -2.41
CA PRO A 8 7.81 21.29 -3.20
C PRO A 8 9.27 21.48 -2.80
N MET A 9 9.64 21.19 -1.55
CA MET A 9 11.02 21.34 -1.06
C MET A 9 11.85 20.05 -1.17
N ALA A 10 11.23 18.91 -1.43
CA ALA A 10 11.93 17.61 -1.49
C ALA A 10 11.92 16.99 -2.90
N GLN A 11 11.06 17.49 -3.79
CA GLN A 11 10.92 17.00 -5.14
C GLN A 11 11.15 18.12 -6.14
N VAL A 12 12.04 17.85 -7.09
CA VAL A 12 12.27 18.71 -8.26
C VAL A 12 10.99 18.80 -9.08
N GLY A 13 10.77 19.97 -9.68
CA GLY A 13 9.53 20.31 -10.39
C GLY A 13 9.86 21.07 -11.66
N PRO A 14 8.84 21.45 -12.46
CA PRO A 14 9.05 22.07 -13.77
C PRO A 14 9.93 23.32 -13.71
N GLN A 15 9.77 24.14 -12.65
CA GLN A 15 10.56 25.36 -12.43
C GLN A 15 12.07 25.11 -12.22
N HIS A 16 12.49 23.88 -11.92
CA HIS A 16 13.89 23.53 -11.72
C HIS A 16 14.53 22.94 -12.99
N SER A 17 13.76 22.76 -14.07
CA SER A 17 14.22 22.15 -15.32
C SER A 17 15.37 22.91 -15.97
N GLU A 18 15.30 24.24 -15.94
CA GLU A 18 16.29 25.13 -16.54
C GLU A 18 17.64 25.08 -15.78
N CYS A 19 17.60 25.11 -14.44
CA CYS A 19 18.81 25.03 -13.62
C CYS A 19 19.54 23.68 -13.72
N LEU A 20 18.80 22.60 -13.96
CA LEU A 20 19.35 21.24 -14.03
C LEU A 20 19.66 20.79 -15.46
N GLY A 21 19.28 21.58 -16.48
CA GLY A 21 19.43 21.18 -17.89
C GLY A 21 18.66 19.92 -18.26
N LEU A 22 17.61 19.58 -17.50
CA LEU A 22 16.81 18.37 -17.63
C LEU A 22 15.33 18.75 -17.63
N LYS A 23 14.54 18.26 -18.58
CA LYS A 23 13.09 18.48 -18.58
C LYS A 23 12.45 17.70 -17.43
N ILE A 24 11.96 18.39 -16.41
CA ILE A 24 11.29 17.78 -15.25
C ILE A 24 9.79 17.96 -15.42
N ASP A 25 9.18 17.01 -16.11
CA ASP A 25 7.73 16.88 -16.16
C ASP A 25 7.28 15.81 -15.18
N ASN A 26 6.14 16.01 -14.51
CA ASN A 26 5.53 14.97 -13.69
C ASN A 26 4.70 14.04 -14.60
N PRO A 27 5.17 12.81 -14.90
CA PRO A 27 4.44 11.89 -15.79
C PRO A 27 3.09 11.44 -15.22
N CYS A 28 2.84 11.64 -13.92
CA CYS A 28 1.55 11.35 -13.31
C CYS A 28 0.42 12.30 -13.73
N VAL A 29 0.74 13.45 -14.35
CA VAL A 29 -0.28 14.42 -14.80
C VAL A 29 -1.16 13.84 -15.91
N GLU A 30 -0.57 13.06 -16.81
CA GLU A 30 -1.27 12.39 -17.91
C GLU A 30 -1.53 10.89 -17.63
N ALA A 31 -1.13 10.41 -16.45
CA ALA A 31 -1.30 9.01 -16.09
C ALA A 31 -2.75 8.71 -15.68
N ASP A 32 -3.31 7.66 -16.25
CA ASP A 32 -4.65 7.16 -15.93
C ASP A 32 -4.61 6.03 -14.89
N CYS A 33 -4.01 6.32 -13.72
CA CYS A 33 -4.01 5.38 -12.60
C CYS A 33 -5.35 5.43 -11.86
N GLN A 34 -5.99 4.28 -11.64
CA GLN A 34 -7.18 4.20 -10.78
C GLN A 34 -6.80 4.45 -9.30
N GLY A 35 -5.69 3.87 -8.85
CA GLY A 35 -5.13 4.05 -7.52
C GLY A 35 -4.19 5.25 -7.42
N MET A 36 -3.02 5.06 -6.81
CA MET A 36 -1.99 6.10 -6.69
C MET A 36 -0.99 6.02 -7.85
N CYS A 37 -0.48 7.18 -8.28
CA CYS A 37 0.62 7.25 -9.24
C CYS A 37 1.92 7.58 -8.49
N ILE A 38 2.89 6.68 -8.55
CA ILE A 38 4.18 6.83 -7.89
C ILE A 38 5.25 7.05 -8.95
N LEU A 39 6.02 8.14 -8.79
CA LEU A 39 7.19 8.41 -9.63
C LEU A 39 8.23 7.29 -9.46
N SER A 40 8.78 6.85 -10.58
CA SER A 40 9.80 5.82 -10.65
C SER A 40 10.89 6.21 -11.64
N LYS A 41 11.92 5.36 -11.78
CA LYS A 41 12.83 5.48 -12.92
C LYS A 41 12.07 5.12 -14.19
N ASP A 42 12.33 5.86 -15.26
CA ASP A 42 11.94 5.47 -16.62
C ASP A 42 12.63 4.14 -16.98
N THR A 43 11.97 3.34 -17.82
CA THR A 43 12.52 2.18 -18.55
C THR A 43 13.89 2.45 -19.19
N GLY A 44 14.14 3.68 -19.67
CA GLY A 44 15.41 4.11 -20.24
C GLY A 44 16.49 4.53 -19.22
N GLY A 45 16.18 4.60 -17.92
CA GLY A 45 17.14 4.87 -16.84
C GLY A 45 17.62 6.33 -16.71
N PHE A 46 17.41 7.17 -17.72
CA PHE A 46 17.82 8.58 -17.73
C PHE A 46 16.67 9.57 -17.45
N GLY A 47 15.41 9.11 -17.48
CA GLY A 47 14.21 9.93 -17.28
C GLY A 47 13.42 9.62 -16.00
N VAL A 48 12.43 10.45 -15.73
CA VAL A 48 11.42 10.25 -14.67
C VAL A 48 10.24 9.48 -15.27
N GLY A 49 10.02 8.26 -14.81
CA GLY A 49 8.87 7.43 -15.15
C GLY A 49 7.81 7.43 -14.05
N TYR A 50 6.80 6.59 -14.21
CA TYR A 50 5.80 6.34 -13.18
C TYR A 50 5.38 4.89 -13.14
N ARG A 51 4.78 4.49 -12.03
CA ARG A 51 4.05 3.24 -11.86
C ARG A 51 2.75 3.50 -11.10
N CYS A 52 1.68 2.86 -11.51
CA CYS A 52 0.44 2.86 -10.72
C CYS A 52 0.56 1.86 -9.57
N VAL A 53 -0.07 2.17 -8.45
CA VAL A 53 -0.23 1.23 -7.33
C VAL A 53 -1.63 1.32 -6.76
N CYS A 54 -2.07 0.22 -6.17
CA CYS A 54 -3.38 0.15 -5.54
C CYS A 54 -3.29 0.37 -4.03
N PRO A 55 -4.38 0.84 -3.40
CA PRO A 55 -4.54 0.83 -1.95
C PRO A 55 -4.36 -0.57 -1.36
N ILE A 56 -4.16 -0.62 -0.04
CA ILE A 56 -4.14 -1.87 0.74
C ILE A 56 -5.45 -2.63 0.49
N GLY A 57 -5.35 -3.95 0.31
CA GLY A 57 -6.49 -4.83 0.01
C GLY A 57 -6.85 -4.95 -1.47
N GLN A 58 -6.17 -4.19 -2.35
CA GLN A 58 -6.42 -4.24 -3.78
C GLN A 58 -5.19 -4.69 -4.56
N LYS A 59 -5.42 -5.48 -5.62
CA LYS A 59 -4.40 -5.90 -6.58
C LYS A 59 -4.47 -5.01 -7.82
N LEU A 60 -3.29 -4.71 -8.37
CA LEU A 60 -3.14 -3.98 -9.63
C LEU A 60 -3.36 -4.93 -10.81
N VAL A 61 -4.17 -4.50 -11.78
CA VAL A 61 -4.49 -5.23 -13.01
C VAL A 61 -4.25 -4.30 -14.20
N ASP A 62 -3.63 -4.83 -15.25
CA ASP A 62 -3.24 -4.09 -16.46
C ASP A 62 -2.42 -2.82 -16.16
N ASP A 63 -1.58 -2.87 -15.12
CA ASP A 63 -0.72 -1.77 -14.66
C ASP A 63 -1.43 -0.45 -14.33
N LYS A 64 -2.77 -0.42 -14.24
CA LYS A 64 -3.56 0.81 -14.05
C LYS A 64 -4.78 0.68 -13.15
N ARG A 65 -5.46 -0.47 -13.19
CA ARG A 65 -6.74 -0.71 -12.51
C ARG A 65 -6.55 -1.43 -11.19
N CYS A 66 -7.39 -1.14 -10.22
CA CYS A 66 -7.37 -1.74 -8.89
C CYS A 66 -8.62 -2.57 -8.69
N ILE A 67 -8.43 -3.83 -8.32
CA ILE A 67 -9.51 -4.77 -8.00
C ILE A 67 -9.35 -5.27 -6.57
N ASP A 68 -10.46 -5.46 -5.88
CA ASP A 68 -10.46 -6.10 -4.57
C ASP A 68 -10.03 -7.57 -4.72
N SER A 69 -9.20 -8.04 -3.78
CA SER A 69 -8.70 -9.42 -3.79
C SER A 69 -9.01 -10.10 -2.47
N THR A 70 -9.78 -11.20 -2.54
CA THR A 70 -10.05 -12.09 -1.40
C THR A 70 -8.98 -13.18 -1.24
N ASP A 71 -8.07 -13.30 -2.19
CA ASP A 71 -6.95 -14.24 -2.14
C ASP A 71 -5.77 -13.61 -1.39
N TYR A 72 -5.76 -13.81 -0.07
CA TYR A 72 -4.72 -13.35 0.85
C TYR A 72 -4.50 -14.35 1.98
N LEU A 73 -3.31 -14.29 2.59
CA LEU A 73 -2.96 -15.03 3.80
C LEU A 73 -3.12 -14.10 5.00
N LEU A 74 -3.90 -14.52 5.98
CA LEU A 74 -4.08 -13.83 7.26
C LEU A 74 -3.28 -14.53 8.36
N PHE A 75 -2.51 -13.78 9.14
CA PHE A 75 -1.74 -14.33 10.25
C PHE A 75 -1.58 -13.31 11.40
N SER A 76 -1.40 -13.84 12.60
CA SER A 76 -1.04 -13.10 13.81
C SER A 76 0.40 -13.35 14.24
N SER A 77 0.91 -12.44 15.05
CA SER A 77 2.15 -12.56 15.80
C SER A 77 2.01 -11.79 17.11
N ASN A 78 3.01 -11.89 17.99
CA ASN A 78 2.99 -11.25 19.31
C ASN A 78 2.63 -9.76 19.33
N LYS A 79 2.78 -9.02 18.22
CA LYS A 79 2.52 -7.57 18.18
C LYS A 79 1.79 -7.08 16.94
N ILE A 80 1.48 -7.96 15.99
CA ILE A 80 0.81 -7.53 14.77
C ILE A 80 -0.09 -8.61 14.19
N VAL A 81 -1.26 -8.21 13.70
CA VAL A 81 -2.09 -8.99 12.78
C VAL A 81 -1.87 -8.43 11.39
N ARG A 82 -1.60 -9.30 10.41
CA ARG A 82 -1.30 -8.90 9.03
C ARG A 82 -2.03 -9.79 8.02
N GLY A 83 -2.41 -9.17 6.91
CA GLY A 83 -2.86 -9.86 5.71
C GLY A 83 -1.91 -9.57 4.55
N ILE A 84 -1.36 -10.61 3.92
CA ILE A 84 -0.45 -10.48 2.78
C ILE A 84 -0.98 -11.22 1.55
N PHE A 85 -0.64 -10.74 0.36
CA PHE A 85 -0.91 -11.51 -0.86
C PHE A 85 0.14 -12.63 -1.01
N PRO A 86 -0.28 -13.89 -1.27
CA PRO A 86 0.65 -15.02 -1.38
C PRO A 86 1.63 -14.87 -2.56
N GLU A 87 1.19 -14.25 -3.66
CA GLU A 87 2.02 -13.99 -4.83
C GLU A 87 2.37 -12.50 -4.93
N MET A 88 3.66 -12.18 -4.83
CA MET A 88 4.17 -10.82 -5.00
C MET A 88 4.63 -10.61 -6.45
N ILE A 89 3.75 -10.09 -7.29
CA ILE A 89 4.04 -9.86 -8.73
C ILE A 89 5.00 -8.67 -8.93
N HIS A 90 5.06 -7.74 -7.98
CA HIS A 90 5.95 -6.58 -8.05
C HIS A 90 6.70 -6.37 -6.73
N SER A 91 7.90 -5.77 -6.80
CA SER A 91 8.80 -5.50 -5.67
C SER A 91 8.27 -4.51 -4.63
N SER A 92 6.98 -4.20 -4.64
CA SER A 92 6.30 -3.43 -3.61
C SER A 92 5.41 -4.37 -2.80
N LEU A 93 5.70 -4.49 -1.51
CA LEU A 93 4.86 -5.19 -0.54
C LEU A 93 3.48 -4.52 -0.48
N SER A 94 2.53 -5.04 -1.25
CA SER A 94 1.12 -4.67 -1.12
C SER A 94 0.50 -5.53 -0.03
N GLU A 95 0.19 -4.94 1.11
CA GLU A 95 -0.59 -5.61 2.15
C GLU A 95 -2.03 -5.82 1.66
N ALA A 96 -2.62 -6.95 2.03
CA ALA A 96 -4.04 -7.23 1.80
C ALA A 96 -4.92 -6.63 2.90
N ILE A 97 -4.40 -6.52 4.12
CA ILE A 97 -5.11 -5.96 5.27
C ILE A 97 -4.21 -4.91 5.91
N LEU A 98 -4.81 -3.79 6.34
CA LEU A 98 -4.10 -2.77 7.08
C LEU A 98 -3.54 -3.40 8.37
N PRO A 99 -2.21 -3.38 8.59
CA PRO A 99 -1.63 -4.05 9.75
C PRO A 99 -2.21 -3.52 11.06
N ILE A 100 -2.70 -4.43 11.91
CA ILE A 100 -3.30 -4.06 13.20
C ILE A 100 -2.21 -4.11 14.26
N SER A 101 -1.92 -2.94 14.83
CA SER A 101 -1.01 -2.77 15.97
C SER A 101 -1.80 -2.50 17.27
N PRO A 102 -1.24 -2.83 18.44
CA PRO A 102 -1.91 -2.61 19.72
C PRO A 102 -2.35 -1.16 19.90
N VAL A 103 -3.65 -0.98 20.18
CA VAL A 103 -4.25 0.35 20.42
C VAL A 103 -4.04 0.79 21.87
N SER A 104 -3.76 -0.15 22.78
CA SER A 104 -3.59 0.16 24.20
C SER A 104 -2.42 1.12 24.44
N GLN A 105 -2.59 2.07 25.38
CA GLN A 105 -1.56 3.08 25.73
C GLN A 105 -0.22 2.44 26.14
N ARG A 106 -0.29 1.22 26.68
CA ARG A 106 0.90 0.46 27.10
C ARG A 106 1.61 -0.24 25.93
N ARG A 107 0.98 -0.32 24.74
CA ARG A 107 1.44 -1.06 23.55
C ARG A 107 1.81 -2.51 23.84
N ILE A 108 1.07 -3.15 24.76
CA ILE A 108 1.38 -4.53 25.21
C ILE A 108 0.58 -5.58 24.43
N GLY A 109 -0.35 -5.22 23.54
CA GLY A 109 -1.23 -6.18 22.85
C GLY A 109 -0.48 -7.42 22.32
N MET A 110 -1.07 -8.59 22.56
CA MET A 110 -0.49 -9.89 22.21
C MET A 110 -1.53 -10.68 21.44
N TYR A 111 -1.32 -10.80 20.13
CA TYR A 111 -2.27 -11.46 19.25
C TYR A 111 -1.88 -12.92 19.09
N PHE A 112 -2.78 -13.80 19.52
CA PHE A 112 -2.53 -15.24 19.51
C PHE A 112 -3.18 -15.90 18.29
N GLU A 113 -4.41 -15.55 17.98
CA GLU A 113 -5.23 -16.24 17.00
C GLU A 113 -5.96 -15.26 16.08
N VAL A 114 -6.12 -15.69 14.82
CA VAL A 114 -6.86 -14.98 13.77
C VAL A 114 -7.71 -15.97 13.00
N GLU A 115 -8.96 -15.62 12.75
CA GLU A 115 -9.89 -16.40 11.93
C GLU A 115 -10.62 -15.49 10.94
N CYS A 116 -10.96 -16.03 9.77
CA CYS A 116 -11.65 -15.28 8.72
C CYS A 116 -13.08 -15.80 8.51
N ASP A 117 -14.05 -14.89 8.54
CA ASP A 117 -15.41 -15.13 8.07
C ASP A 117 -15.53 -14.65 6.62
N ILE A 118 -15.44 -15.59 5.69
CA ILE A 118 -15.50 -15.33 4.26
C ILE A 118 -16.89 -14.84 3.85
N HIS A 119 -17.96 -15.32 4.50
CA HIS A 119 -19.34 -14.95 4.14
C HIS A 119 -19.69 -13.54 4.62
N GLY A 120 -19.28 -13.18 5.83
CA GLY A 120 -19.47 -11.85 6.40
C GLY A 120 -18.41 -10.83 5.97
N GLY A 121 -17.43 -11.22 5.15
CA GLY A 121 -16.35 -10.34 4.68
C GLY A 121 -15.54 -9.72 5.83
N SER A 122 -15.34 -10.47 6.90
CA SER A 122 -14.73 -10.00 8.15
C SER A 122 -13.66 -10.97 8.62
N PHE A 123 -12.79 -10.52 9.52
CA PHE A 123 -11.93 -11.42 10.27
C PHE A 123 -11.99 -11.08 11.74
N PHE A 124 -11.62 -12.02 12.57
CA PHE A 124 -11.60 -11.88 14.01
C PHE A 124 -10.19 -12.13 14.51
N TYR A 125 -9.79 -11.41 15.56
CA TYR A 125 -8.49 -11.59 16.18
C TYR A 125 -8.59 -11.47 17.70
N ALA A 126 -7.86 -12.34 18.39
CA ALA A 126 -7.84 -12.38 19.85
C ALA A 126 -6.63 -11.63 20.41
N ASP A 127 -6.88 -10.62 21.26
CA ASP A 127 -5.84 -10.01 22.11
C ASP A 127 -5.95 -10.59 23.53
N ILE A 128 -4.96 -11.39 23.92
CA ILE A 128 -4.95 -12.05 25.22
C ILE A 128 -4.55 -11.12 26.36
N MET A 129 -3.98 -9.94 26.07
CA MET A 129 -3.70 -8.95 27.11
C MET A 129 -4.96 -8.22 27.55
N ASP A 130 -5.87 -7.99 26.60
CA ASP A 130 -7.16 -7.32 26.85
C ASP A 130 -8.30 -8.34 27.06
N ASN A 131 -8.01 -9.65 27.00
CA ASN A 131 -8.98 -10.74 27.10
C ASN A 131 -10.22 -10.53 26.22
N THR A 132 -10.00 -10.05 25.00
CA THR A 132 -11.06 -9.58 24.09
C THR A 132 -10.82 -10.11 22.68
N VAL A 133 -11.90 -10.51 22.01
CA VAL A 133 -11.92 -10.83 20.58
C VAL A 133 -12.46 -9.62 19.82
N TYR A 134 -11.70 -9.17 18.84
CA TYR A 134 -12.04 -8.05 17.97
C TYR A 134 -12.47 -8.53 16.60
N ARG A 135 -13.19 -7.66 15.87
CA ARG A 135 -13.57 -7.82 14.46
C ARG A 135 -12.92 -6.71 13.65
#